data_AF-D1A9E5-F1
#
_entry.id   AF-D1A9E5-F1
#
_cell.length_a   1.000
_cell.length_b   1.000
_cell.length_c   1.000
_cell.angle_alpha   90.00
_cell.angle_beta   90.00
_cell.angle_gamma   90.00
#
_symmetry.space_group_name_H-M   'P 1'
#
loop_
_entity.id
_entity.type
_entity.pdbx_description
1 polymer ?
#
loop_
_entity_poly.entity_id
_entity_poly.type
_entity_poly.pdbx_seq_one_letter_code
_entity_poly.pdbx_strand_id
1 'polypeptide(L)'
;MPVQLDGGQLKGGAPRVVWFTSESDPLMVSARSTAQDLAKEGRPAHLVWNPCTGEAIQMLPATRAACLLADPVRGEGRTCVQIMVVGLVREPFTSGPLNGLDAIMRWLDGWGIPRRWPAGPPLPAPQSYHADRHRRPWAKGGHFGASQVPGSMLPDPGDLDIRRITGQDTPVVEIPRPRTPAISPAGQSRLLAHDLSKTSQPLLTPGAV
;
A
#
# COMPACT_ATOMS: atom_id res chain seq x y z
N MET A 1 8.62 22.60 -21.22
CA MET A 1 7.32 22.59 -21.91
C MET A 1 6.23 22.61 -20.86
N PRO A 2 5.15 23.38 -21.05
CA PRO A 2 3.99 23.32 -20.18
C PRO A 2 3.28 21.97 -20.35
N VAL A 3 2.88 21.35 -19.23
CA VAL A 3 2.03 20.16 -19.24
C VAL A 3 0.60 20.60 -19.58
N GLN A 4 0.01 20.00 -20.60
CA GLN A 4 -1.32 20.37 -21.11
C GLN A 4 -2.45 19.42 -20.68
N LEU A 5 -2.10 18.29 -20.05
CA LEU A 5 -3.02 17.23 -19.65
C LEU A 5 -2.89 16.96 -18.16
N ASP A 6 -4.03 16.73 -17.49
CA ASP A 6 -4.06 16.19 -16.13
C ASP A 6 -5.09 15.06 -16.02
N GLY A 7 -5.14 14.41 -14.87
CA GLY A 7 -6.04 13.30 -14.56
C GLY A 7 -7.42 13.73 -14.06
N GLY A 8 -7.77 15.01 -14.13
CA GLY A 8 -9.05 15.54 -13.67
C GLY A 8 -9.09 15.97 -12.20
N GLN A 9 -10.30 16.01 -11.65
CA GLN A 9 -10.54 16.43 -10.26
C GLN A 9 -10.24 15.32 -9.26
N LEU A 10 -9.80 15.73 -8.08
CA LEU A 10 -9.65 14.86 -6.91
C LEU A 10 -11.02 14.57 -6.29
N LYS A 11 -11.17 13.36 -5.73
CA LYS A 11 -12.45 12.79 -5.29
C LYS A 11 -12.67 12.92 -3.77
N GLY A 12 -11.72 13.51 -3.04
CA GLY A 12 -11.79 13.64 -1.58
C GLY A 12 -11.38 12.35 -0.83
N GLY A 13 -11.37 12.41 0.49
CA GLY A 13 -10.91 11.32 1.37
C GLY A 13 -9.47 11.46 1.84
N ALA A 14 -8.89 10.36 2.37
CA ALA A 14 -7.56 10.39 2.98
C ALA A 14 -6.47 10.78 1.96
N PRO A 15 -5.58 11.75 2.27
CA PRO A 15 -4.53 12.18 1.36
C PRO A 15 -3.43 11.13 1.27
N ARG A 16 -2.77 11.06 0.12
CA ARG A 16 -1.76 10.04 -0.16
C ARG A 16 -0.72 10.49 -1.16
N VAL A 17 0.40 9.77 -1.14
CA VAL A 17 1.45 9.84 -2.16
C VAL A 17 1.78 8.44 -2.67
N VAL A 18 1.99 8.32 -3.96
CA VAL A 18 2.42 7.09 -4.64
C VAL A 18 3.78 7.32 -5.28
N TRP A 19 4.72 6.42 -4.97
CA TRP A 19 6.09 6.44 -5.45
C TRP A 19 6.28 5.48 -6.62
N PHE A 20 6.88 5.97 -7.70
CA PHE A 20 7.20 5.25 -8.93
C PHE A 20 8.70 5.34 -9.20
N THR A 21 9.22 4.46 -10.04
CA THR A 21 10.57 4.54 -10.63
C THR A 21 10.47 4.66 -12.14
N SER A 22 11.40 5.39 -12.75
CA SER A 22 11.40 5.64 -14.20
C SER A 22 12.05 4.52 -15.02
N GLU A 23 12.59 3.49 -14.38
CA GLU A 23 13.48 2.49 -14.97
C GLU A 23 14.66 3.14 -15.71
N SER A 24 15.34 4.06 -15.02
CA SER A 24 16.49 4.79 -15.56
C SER A 24 17.60 4.94 -14.53
N ASP A 25 18.85 4.92 -15.00
CA ASP A 25 20.02 5.17 -14.14
C ASP A 25 20.03 6.64 -13.67
N PRO A 26 19.96 6.91 -12.35
CA PRO A 26 19.94 8.27 -11.80
C PRO A 26 21.27 9.02 -11.94
N LEU A 27 22.38 8.36 -12.29
CA LEU A 27 23.64 9.04 -12.59
C LEU A 27 23.70 9.53 -14.04
N MET A 28 22.90 8.94 -14.92
CA MET A 28 22.90 9.24 -16.36
C MET A 28 21.70 10.08 -16.80
N VAL A 29 20.56 9.98 -16.10
CA VAL A 29 19.30 10.62 -16.48
C VAL A 29 18.91 11.71 -15.47
N SER A 30 18.59 12.90 -15.97
CA SER A 30 18.11 14.02 -15.17
C SER A 30 16.60 13.93 -14.90
N ALA A 31 16.14 14.51 -13.79
CA ALA A 31 14.70 14.62 -13.52
C ALA A 31 14.00 15.45 -14.61
N ARG A 32 14.71 16.44 -15.19
CA ARG A 32 14.22 17.22 -16.33
C ARG A 32 13.97 16.37 -17.58
N SER A 33 14.88 15.45 -17.94
CA SER A 33 14.70 14.57 -19.09
C SER A 33 13.49 13.66 -18.87
N THR A 34 13.41 12.99 -17.72
CA THR A 34 12.28 12.13 -17.37
C THR A 34 10.96 12.92 -17.37
N ALA A 35 10.93 14.15 -16.87
CA ALA A 35 9.74 15.00 -16.92
C ALA A 35 9.33 15.37 -18.36
N GLN A 36 10.29 15.62 -19.25
CA GLN A 36 10.00 15.88 -20.65
C GLN A 36 9.40 14.65 -21.34
N ASP A 37 9.91 13.46 -21.05
CA ASP A 37 9.42 12.22 -21.65
C ASP A 37 8.01 11.88 -21.14
N LEU A 38 7.76 12.02 -19.83
CA LEU A 38 6.41 11.90 -19.27
C LEU A 38 5.41 12.90 -19.88
N ALA A 39 5.85 14.12 -20.18
CA ALA A 39 5.01 15.11 -20.85
C ALA A 39 4.68 14.71 -22.30
N LYS A 40 5.66 14.22 -23.06
CA LYS A 40 5.47 13.71 -24.44
C LYS A 40 4.53 12.50 -24.47
N GLU A 41 4.62 11.63 -23.47
CA GLU A 41 3.76 10.45 -23.34
C GLU A 41 2.34 10.77 -22.85
N GLY A 42 2.04 12.02 -22.48
CA GLY A 42 0.75 12.37 -21.88
C GLY A 42 0.54 11.74 -20.50
N ARG A 43 1.63 11.43 -19.79
CA ARG A 43 1.64 10.78 -18.47
C ARG A 43 2.29 11.65 -17.38
N PRO A 44 1.94 12.95 -17.27
CA PRO A 44 2.58 13.81 -16.29
C PRO A 44 2.35 13.30 -14.86
N ALA A 45 3.44 13.31 -14.08
CA ALA A 45 3.43 13.13 -12.64
C ALA A 45 3.07 14.44 -11.94
N HIS A 46 3.07 14.46 -10.60
CA HIS A 46 3.10 15.73 -9.86
C HIS A 46 4.53 16.25 -9.77
N LEU A 47 5.45 15.34 -9.45
CA LEU A 47 6.85 15.62 -9.22
C LEU A 47 7.70 14.53 -9.89
N VAL A 48 8.78 14.95 -10.55
CA VAL A 48 9.87 14.06 -10.95
C VAL A 48 11.09 14.41 -10.11
N TRP A 49 11.77 13.43 -9.54
CA TRP A 49 12.89 13.65 -8.63
C TRP A 49 14.05 12.72 -8.94
N ASN A 50 15.26 13.27 -9.04
CA ASN A 50 16.49 12.50 -9.09
C ASN A 50 17.13 12.47 -7.69
N PRO A 51 17.22 11.29 -7.05
CA PRO A 51 17.71 11.16 -5.67
C PRO A 51 19.23 11.33 -5.54
N CYS A 52 19.98 11.22 -6.63
CA CYS A 52 21.43 11.39 -6.66
C CYS A 52 21.82 12.86 -6.77
N THR A 53 21.13 13.66 -7.57
CA THR A 53 21.45 15.08 -7.76
C THR A 53 20.62 16.01 -6.88
N GLY A 54 19.45 15.55 -6.41
CA GLY A 54 18.45 16.37 -5.74
C GLY A 54 17.62 17.24 -6.68
N GLU A 55 17.79 17.11 -8.00
CA GLU A 55 16.94 17.81 -8.97
C GLU A 55 15.48 17.35 -8.82
N ALA A 56 14.57 18.31 -8.68
CA ALA A 56 13.13 18.06 -8.60
C ALA A 56 12.39 18.96 -9.58
N ILE A 57 11.52 18.37 -10.41
CA ILE A 57 10.72 19.06 -11.43
C ILE A 57 9.25 18.86 -11.10
N GLN A 58 8.57 19.94 -10.72
CA GLN A 58 7.12 19.92 -10.56
C GLN A 58 6.44 20.03 -11.92
N MET A 59 5.59 19.05 -12.23
CA MET A 59 4.87 18.97 -13.51
C MET A 59 3.40 19.41 -13.37
N LEU A 60 2.76 19.07 -12.25
CA LEU A 60 1.35 19.39 -11.98
C LEU A 60 1.17 19.92 -10.54
N PRO A 61 0.16 20.76 -10.30
CA PRO A 61 -0.24 21.12 -8.95
C PRO A 61 -0.89 19.92 -8.24
N ALA A 62 -0.67 19.75 -6.93
CA ALA A 62 -1.25 18.64 -6.15
C ALA A 62 -2.77 18.72 -5.96
N THR A 63 -3.42 19.77 -6.47
CA THR A 63 -4.88 19.97 -6.49
C THR A 63 -5.57 19.31 -7.67
N ARG A 64 -4.81 18.72 -8.59
CA ARG A 64 -5.30 17.97 -9.76
C ARG A 64 -4.83 16.53 -9.66
N ALA A 65 -5.54 15.58 -10.25
CA ALA A 65 -5.02 14.22 -10.35
C ALA A 65 -3.89 14.18 -11.41
N ALA A 66 -2.86 13.36 -11.19
CA ALA A 66 -1.82 13.10 -12.18
C ALA A 66 -2.12 11.82 -12.97
N CYS A 67 -1.29 11.55 -13.99
CA CYS A 67 -1.60 10.58 -15.03
C CYS A 67 -0.81 9.26 -14.97
N LEU A 68 0.02 9.01 -13.95
CA LEU A 68 0.75 7.74 -13.82
C LEU A 68 -0.16 6.59 -13.40
N LEU A 69 -1.10 6.83 -12.48
CA LEU A 69 -2.12 5.86 -12.09
C LEU A 69 -3.29 5.86 -13.06
N ALA A 70 -4.01 4.76 -13.24
CA ALA A 70 -5.28 4.74 -13.98
C ALA A 70 -6.48 5.17 -13.13
N ASP A 71 -7.61 5.46 -13.76
CA ASP A 71 -8.89 5.57 -13.06
C ASP A 71 -9.37 4.19 -12.57
N PRO A 72 -10.13 4.14 -11.45
CA PRO A 72 -10.61 5.28 -10.67
C PRO A 72 -9.60 5.80 -9.63
N VAL A 73 -8.47 5.13 -9.41
CA VAL A 73 -7.60 5.35 -8.24
C VAL A 73 -6.75 6.63 -8.30
N ARG A 74 -6.45 7.14 -9.50
CA ARG A 74 -5.65 8.36 -9.69
C ARG A 74 -6.20 9.60 -8.97
N GLY A 75 -7.52 9.68 -8.81
CA GLY A 75 -8.20 10.79 -8.17
C GLY A 75 -8.66 10.52 -6.73
N GLU A 76 -8.41 9.34 -6.18
CA GLU A 76 -8.88 9.02 -4.81
C GLU A 76 -8.03 9.73 -3.75
N GLY A 77 -8.69 10.45 -2.85
CA GLY A 77 -8.05 11.30 -1.83
C GLY A 77 -8.34 12.79 -2.06
N ARG A 78 -8.27 13.59 -0.98
CA ARG A 78 -8.23 15.06 -1.11
C ARG A 78 -6.93 15.56 -1.76
N THR A 79 -5.92 14.69 -1.80
CA THR A 79 -4.65 14.83 -2.50
C THR A 79 -4.17 13.41 -2.84
N CYS A 80 -3.74 13.18 -4.08
CA CYS A 80 -3.18 11.91 -4.53
C CYS A 80 -1.89 12.18 -5.32
N VAL A 81 -0.83 12.54 -4.59
CA VAL A 81 0.46 12.90 -5.19
C VAL A 81 1.07 11.66 -5.84
N GLN A 82 1.68 11.83 -7.01
CA GLN A 82 2.36 10.78 -7.77
C GLN A 82 3.75 11.30 -8.06
N ILE A 83 4.76 10.67 -7.48
CA ILE A 83 6.17 11.05 -7.59
C ILE A 83 6.88 10.02 -8.46
N MET A 84 7.44 10.48 -9.59
CA MET A 84 8.34 9.69 -10.40
C MET A 84 9.77 9.88 -9.89
N VAL A 85 10.39 8.82 -9.41
CA VAL A 85 11.81 8.84 -9.01
C VAL A 85 12.65 8.35 -10.17
N VAL A 86 13.70 9.09 -10.53
CA VAL A 86 14.71 8.58 -11.46
C VAL A 86 15.47 7.47 -10.75
N GLY A 87 15.32 6.25 -11.22
CA GLY A 87 15.83 5.06 -10.56
C GLY A 87 15.31 3.77 -11.18
N LEU A 88 15.75 2.65 -10.63
CA LEU A 88 15.40 1.30 -11.08
C LEU A 88 14.63 0.57 -9.99
N VAL A 89 13.61 -0.21 -10.35
CA VAL A 89 12.89 -1.06 -9.37
C VAL A 89 13.84 -2.06 -8.68
N ARG A 90 14.83 -2.59 -9.39
CA ARG A 90 15.77 -3.59 -8.85
C ARG A 90 16.82 -2.99 -7.91
N GLU A 91 17.03 -1.68 -7.97
CA GLU A 91 18.01 -0.95 -7.18
C GLU A 91 17.28 0.17 -6.43
N PRO A 92 16.70 -0.13 -5.25
CA PRO A 92 15.84 0.81 -4.56
C PRO A 92 16.59 2.11 -4.26
N PHE A 93 16.02 3.25 -4.64
CA PHE A 93 16.67 4.56 -4.50
C PHE A 93 16.97 4.91 -3.03
N THR A 94 16.32 4.24 -2.07
CA THR A 94 16.62 4.31 -0.64
C THR A 94 17.91 3.62 -0.24
N SER A 95 18.68 3.04 -1.17
CA SER A 95 20.08 2.66 -0.93
C SER A 95 21.05 3.82 -1.19
N GLY A 96 20.60 4.86 -1.91
CA GLY A 96 21.42 6.00 -2.33
C GLY A 96 21.38 7.20 -1.37
N PRO A 97 21.82 8.39 -1.84
CA PRO A 97 22.01 9.59 -1.01
C PRO A 97 20.71 10.35 -0.67
N LEU A 98 19.61 10.16 -1.41
CA LEU A 98 18.31 10.81 -1.16
C LEU A 98 18.38 12.34 -1.09
N ASN A 99 19.19 12.96 -1.95
CA ASN A 99 19.39 14.40 -1.97
C ASN A 99 18.07 15.15 -2.22
N GLY A 100 17.78 16.16 -1.40
CA GLY A 100 16.56 16.97 -1.52
C GLY A 100 15.28 16.34 -0.96
N LEU A 101 15.34 15.11 -0.42
CA LEU A 101 14.18 14.43 0.14
C LEU A 101 13.47 15.23 1.24
N ASP A 102 14.21 15.91 2.12
CA ASP A 102 13.61 16.71 3.21
C ASP A 102 12.67 17.82 2.70
N ALA A 103 13.01 18.44 1.56
CA ALA A 103 12.17 19.45 0.94
C ALA A 103 10.88 18.84 0.38
N ILE A 104 10.99 17.65 -0.25
CA ILE A 104 9.84 16.89 -0.75
C ILE A 104 8.93 16.47 0.40
N MET A 105 9.49 15.92 1.47
CA MET A 105 8.71 15.49 2.63
C MET A 105 8.00 16.66 3.31
N ARG A 106 8.67 17.81 3.47
CA ARG A 106 8.03 19.04 3.99
C ARG A 106 6.90 19.53 3.09
N TRP A 107 7.08 19.44 1.77
CA TRP A 107 6.01 19.77 0.82
C TRP A 107 4.82 18.81 0.95
N LEU A 108 5.05 17.50 1.09
CA LEU A 108 4.00 16.51 1.32
C LEU A 108 3.26 16.73 2.65
N ASP A 109 3.98 17.10 3.71
CA ASP A 109 3.39 17.47 5.00
C ASP A 109 2.44 18.67 4.86
N GLY A 110 2.79 19.65 4.01
CA GLY A 110 1.94 20.80 3.69
C GLY A 110 0.60 20.42 3.03
N TRP A 111 0.54 19.27 2.34
CA TRP A 111 -0.70 18.69 1.81
C TRP A 111 -1.41 17.75 2.80
N GLY A 112 -0.88 17.65 4.03
CA GLY A 112 -1.42 16.83 5.10
C GLY A 112 -1.31 15.33 4.84
N ILE A 113 -0.34 14.89 4.04
CA ILE A 113 -0.06 13.48 3.79
C ILE A 113 0.66 12.90 5.01
N PRO A 114 0.07 11.93 5.74
CA PRO A 114 0.70 11.39 6.94
C PRO A 114 1.94 10.56 6.59
N ARG A 115 3.02 10.76 7.35
CA ARG A 115 4.28 9.98 7.26
C ARG A 115 4.11 8.56 7.81
N ARG A 116 3.31 7.75 7.11
CA ARG A 116 3.07 6.33 7.41
C ARG A 116 2.95 5.55 6.12
N TRP A 117 3.22 4.25 6.21
CA TRP A 117 3.10 3.34 5.07
C TRP A 117 2.09 2.23 5.36
N PRO A 118 0.78 2.45 5.13
CA PRO A 118 -0.28 1.56 5.62
C PRO A 118 -0.24 0.14 5.06
N ALA A 119 0.39 -0.06 3.90
CA ALA A 119 0.58 -1.36 3.27
C ALA A 119 1.88 -2.06 3.70
N GLY A 120 2.67 -1.46 4.60
CA GLY A 120 4.03 -1.90 4.90
C GLY A 120 5.00 -1.58 3.76
N PRO A 121 6.30 -1.86 3.92
CA PRO A 121 7.29 -1.63 2.87
C PRO A 121 6.92 -2.39 1.56
N PRO A 122 7.11 -1.78 0.38
CA PRO A 122 6.93 -2.50 -0.88
C PRO A 122 7.92 -3.66 -0.99
N LEU A 123 7.54 -4.73 -1.70
CA LEU A 123 8.39 -5.90 -1.87
C LEU A 123 9.54 -5.63 -2.87
N PRO A 124 10.67 -6.36 -2.78
CA PRO A 124 11.68 -6.40 -3.84
C PRO A 124 11.13 -6.95 -5.15
N ALA A 125 11.77 -6.61 -6.28
CA ALA A 125 11.55 -7.34 -7.52
C ALA A 125 12.29 -8.70 -7.49
N PRO A 126 11.69 -9.80 -7.98
CA PRO A 126 10.43 -9.84 -8.73
C PRO A 126 9.15 -10.02 -7.87
N GLN A 127 9.26 -10.11 -6.53
CA GLN A 127 8.10 -10.33 -5.67
C GLN A 127 7.08 -9.18 -5.74
N SER A 128 7.51 -7.95 -6.05
CA SER A 128 6.65 -6.79 -6.22
C SER A 128 5.60 -6.92 -7.33
N TYR A 129 5.83 -7.77 -8.34
CA TYR A 129 4.82 -8.09 -9.37
C TYR A 129 3.60 -8.80 -8.76
N HIS A 130 3.81 -9.54 -7.68
CA HIS A 130 2.78 -10.30 -6.95
C HIS A 130 2.38 -9.63 -5.63
N ALA A 131 2.76 -8.37 -5.40
CA ALA A 131 2.41 -7.66 -4.17
C ALA A 131 0.90 -7.53 -3.98
N ASP A 132 0.46 -7.58 -2.72
CA ASP A 132 -0.93 -7.38 -2.35
C ASP A 132 -1.38 -5.94 -2.58
N ARG A 133 -2.54 -5.77 -3.26
CA ARG A 133 -3.09 -4.47 -3.69
C ARG A 133 -4.42 -4.18 -3.03
N HIS A 134 -4.46 -4.32 -1.71
CA HIS A 134 -5.69 -4.28 -0.94
C HIS A 134 -6.27 -2.85 -0.80
N ARG A 135 -7.60 -2.72 -0.95
CA ARG A 135 -8.30 -1.44 -0.74
C ARG A 135 -8.29 -0.94 0.71
N ARG A 136 -8.20 -1.85 1.70
CA ARG A 136 -8.24 -1.49 3.12
C ARG A 136 -7.03 -0.65 3.57
N PRO A 137 -5.76 -1.04 3.28
CA PRO A 137 -4.61 -0.16 3.47
C PRO A 137 -4.72 1.15 2.70
N TRP A 138 -5.10 1.08 1.42
CA TRP A 138 -5.23 2.24 0.53
C TRP A 138 -6.18 3.33 1.08
N ALA A 139 -7.33 2.93 1.64
CA ALA A 139 -8.30 3.85 2.23
C ALA A 139 -7.76 4.68 3.42
N LYS A 140 -6.70 4.23 4.09
CA LYS A 140 -6.10 4.93 5.24
C LYS A 140 -5.30 6.17 4.83
N GLY A 141 -4.87 6.28 3.58
CA GLY A 141 -3.94 7.33 3.13
C GLY A 141 -2.55 7.26 3.77
N GLY A 142 -1.61 8.02 3.21
CA GLY A 142 -0.18 7.94 3.52
C GLY A 142 0.65 7.61 2.28
N HIS A 143 1.77 6.92 2.47
CA HIS A 143 2.71 6.56 1.41
C HIS A 143 2.44 5.16 0.88
N PHE A 144 2.58 4.98 -0.43
CA PHE A 144 2.43 3.70 -1.12
C PHE A 144 3.43 3.58 -2.26
N GLY A 145 3.91 2.37 -2.53
CA GLY A 145 4.51 2.05 -3.81
C GLY A 145 3.44 1.83 -4.88
N ALA A 146 3.74 2.06 -6.17
CA ALA A 146 2.81 1.76 -7.25
C ALA A 146 2.34 0.29 -7.26
N SER A 147 3.19 -0.63 -6.81
CA SER A 147 2.92 -2.06 -6.61
C SER A 147 1.86 -2.37 -5.54
N GLN A 148 1.55 -1.41 -4.66
CA GLN A 148 0.59 -1.57 -3.57
C GLN A 148 -0.75 -0.87 -3.86
N VAL A 149 -0.87 -0.19 -5.01
CA VAL A 149 -2.09 0.53 -5.39
C VAL A 149 -3.13 -0.45 -5.96
N PRO A 150 -4.40 -0.40 -5.50
CA PRO A 150 -5.47 -1.22 -6.06
C PRO A 150 -5.59 -1.10 -7.57
N GLY A 151 -5.60 -2.24 -8.28
CA GLY A 151 -5.73 -2.30 -9.74
C GLY A 151 -4.46 -1.96 -10.53
N SER A 152 -3.38 -1.54 -9.87
CA SER A 152 -2.07 -1.40 -10.51
C SER A 152 -1.47 -2.77 -10.84
N MET A 153 -0.66 -2.84 -11.90
CA MET A 153 0.18 -4.00 -12.23
C MET A 153 1.67 -3.64 -12.21
N LEU A 154 2.00 -2.43 -11.77
CA LEU A 154 3.37 -1.93 -11.75
C LEU A 154 4.17 -2.57 -10.61
N PRO A 155 5.43 -2.95 -10.82
CA PRO A 155 6.30 -3.49 -9.77
C PRO A 155 6.94 -2.39 -8.90
N ASP A 156 6.81 -1.12 -9.30
CA ASP A 156 7.50 0.00 -8.68
C ASP A 156 7.07 0.19 -7.22
N PRO A 157 7.93 0.77 -6.38
CA PRO A 157 9.31 1.21 -6.62
C PRO A 157 10.38 0.16 -6.25
N GLY A 158 9.99 -1.10 -5.98
CA GLY A 158 10.89 -2.11 -5.42
C GLY A 158 11.12 -1.97 -3.92
N ASP A 159 12.17 -2.61 -3.40
CA ASP A 159 12.46 -2.80 -1.96
C ASP A 159 12.89 -1.50 -1.25
N LEU A 160 11.96 -0.57 -1.09
CA LEU A 160 12.26 0.70 -0.41
C LEU A 160 12.36 0.53 1.09
N ASP A 161 13.43 1.07 1.66
CA ASP A 161 13.49 1.36 3.10
C ASP A 161 12.59 2.57 3.39
N ILE A 162 11.35 2.28 3.77
CA ILE A 162 10.34 3.29 4.07
C ILE A 162 10.74 4.22 5.22
N ARG A 163 11.61 3.77 6.15
CA ARG A 163 12.04 4.61 7.28
C ARG A 163 12.99 5.72 6.84
N ARG A 164 13.74 5.49 5.77
CA ARG A 164 14.56 6.54 5.15
C ARG A 164 13.72 7.63 4.46
N ILE A 165 12.46 7.34 4.14
CA ILE A 165 11.52 8.30 3.54
C ILE A 165 10.66 8.98 4.61
N THR A 166 10.03 8.18 5.46
CA THR A 166 8.98 8.64 6.39
C THR A 166 9.49 8.94 7.81
N GLY A 167 10.74 8.60 8.12
CA GLY A 167 11.36 8.79 9.42
C GLY A 167 11.20 7.58 10.35
N GLN A 168 11.91 7.59 11.49
CA GLN A 168 11.94 6.45 12.42
C GLN A 168 10.60 6.18 13.11
N ASP A 169 9.75 7.20 13.27
CA ASP A 169 8.42 7.09 13.90
C ASP A 169 7.35 6.48 13.00
N THR A 170 7.74 5.96 11.84
CA THR A 170 6.82 5.35 10.87
C THR A 170 6.25 4.05 11.45
N PRO A 171 4.93 3.96 11.71
CA PRO A 171 4.33 2.72 12.15
C PRO A 171 4.39 1.71 11.00
N VAL A 172 5.29 0.74 11.12
CA VAL A 172 5.30 -0.45 10.26
C VAL A 172 4.09 -1.26 10.69
N VAL A 173 3.13 -1.46 9.78
CA VAL A 173 2.03 -2.39 10.05
C VAL A 173 2.66 -3.77 10.25
N GLU A 174 2.52 -4.34 11.45
CA GLU A 174 2.96 -5.70 11.71
C GLU A 174 2.33 -6.63 10.66
N ILE A 175 3.18 -7.35 9.93
CA ILE A 175 2.74 -8.47 9.10
C ILE A 175 1.99 -9.41 10.05
N PRO A 176 0.69 -9.73 9.82
CA PRO A 176 0.01 -10.70 10.65
C PRO A 176 0.79 -12.00 10.61
N ARG A 177 1.35 -12.43 11.75
CA ARG A 177 1.99 -13.74 11.84
C ARG A 177 0.98 -14.78 11.36
N PRO A 178 1.40 -15.77 10.53
CA PRO A 178 0.52 -16.86 10.14
C PRO A 178 -0.15 -17.41 11.39
N ARG A 179 -1.49 -17.47 11.39
CA ARG A 179 -2.22 -18.12 12.48
C ARG A 179 -1.69 -19.55 12.54
N THR A 180 -1.00 -19.90 13.63
CA THR A 180 -0.74 -21.29 13.97
C THR A 180 -2.10 -21.98 13.93
N PRO A 181 -2.29 -23.06 13.15
CA PRO A 181 -3.55 -23.76 13.13
C PRO A 181 -3.87 -24.12 14.59
N ALA A 182 -5.02 -23.63 15.07
CA ALA A 182 -5.51 -24.04 16.37
C ALA A 182 -5.65 -25.56 16.31
N ILE A 183 -4.84 -26.26 17.10
CA ILE A 183 -5.09 -27.66 17.40
C ILE A 183 -6.38 -27.64 18.20
N SER A 184 -7.50 -27.89 17.54
CA SER A 184 -8.76 -28.15 18.21
C SER A 184 -8.52 -29.28 19.20
N PRO A 185 -8.76 -29.11 20.51
CA PRO A 185 -8.80 -30.24 21.40
C PRO A 185 -9.90 -31.17 20.89
N ALA A 186 -9.49 -32.39 20.52
CA ALA A 186 -10.39 -33.46 20.12
C ALA A 186 -11.56 -33.53 21.08
N GLY A 187 -12.77 -33.62 20.51
CA GLY A 187 -14.01 -33.61 21.25
C GLY A 187 -13.97 -34.58 22.42
N GLN A 188 -14.27 -34.05 23.61
CA GLN A 188 -14.77 -34.88 24.68
C GLN A 188 -16.11 -35.44 24.22
N SER A 189 -16.10 -36.67 23.69
CA SER A 189 -17.28 -37.50 23.55
C SER A 189 -17.96 -37.60 24.91
N ARG A 190 -19.05 -36.86 25.10
CA ARG A 190 -20.06 -37.21 26.10
C ARG A 190 -20.78 -38.46 25.59
N LEU A 191 -20.22 -39.62 25.94
CA LEU A 191 -20.97 -40.87 25.96
C LEU A 191 -22.07 -40.72 27.01
N LEU A 192 -23.30 -40.50 26.54
CA LEU A 192 -24.51 -40.65 27.33
C LEU A 192 -24.58 -42.11 27.77
N ALA A 193 -24.33 -42.37 29.05
CA ALA A 193 -24.62 -43.65 29.66
C ALA A 193 -26.14 -43.86 29.66
N HIS A 194 -26.61 -44.77 28.82
CA HIS A 194 -27.93 -45.37 28.93
C HIS A 194 -27.96 -46.22 30.20
N ASP A 195 -28.58 -45.72 31.27
CA ASP A 195 -28.97 -46.56 32.40
C ASP A 195 -30.40 -47.06 32.19
N LEU A 196 -30.49 -48.29 31.69
CA LEU A 196 -31.73 -49.07 31.55
C LEU A 196 -31.97 -49.82 32.86
N SER A 197 -32.57 -49.15 33.85
CA SER A 197 -33.10 -49.82 35.04
C SER A 197 -34.52 -50.33 34.77
N LYS A 198 -34.60 -51.62 34.40
CA LYS A 198 -35.82 -52.43 34.39
C LYS A 198 -36.52 -52.33 35.75
N THR A 199 -37.73 -51.78 35.76
CA THR A 199 -38.68 -51.94 36.88
C THR A 199 -39.59 -53.14 36.56
N SER A 200 -39.39 -54.25 37.27
CA SER A 200 -40.34 -55.37 37.30
C SER A 200 -41.23 -55.23 38.54
N GLN A 201 -42.55 -55.20 38.29
CA GLN A 201 -43.67 -55.42 39.20
C GLN A 201 -43.55 -56.75 39.98
N PRO A 202 -44.20 -56.97 41.15
CA PRO A 202 -45.67 -56.89 41.30
C PRO A 202 -46.21 -56.40 42.66
N LEU A 203 -47.50 -56.00 42.71
CA LEU A 203 -48.25 -55.95 43.97
C LEU A 203 -49.67 -56.47 43.78
N LEU A 204 -50.08 -57.23 44.79
CA LEU A 204 -51.25 -58.09 44.91
C LEU A 204 -52.60 -57.35 44.91
N THR A 205 -53.60 -58.12 44.54
CA THR A 205 -55.05 -57.92 44.68
C THR A 205 -55.49 -57.50 46.10
N PRO A 206 -56.66 -56.84 46.19
CA PRO A 206 -57.58 -57.04 47.30
C PRO A 206 -58.90 -57.68 46.83
N GLY A 207 -59.45 -58.51 47.71
CA GLY A 207 -60.72 -59.22 47.52
C GLY A 207 -61.98 -58.39 47.81
N ALA A 208 -63.08 -59.11 47.66
CA ALA A 208 -64.49 -58.72 47.72
C ALA A 208 -64.96 -57.91 48.94
N VAL A 209 -65.98 -57.09 48.72
CA VAL A 209 -67.34 -57.24 49.30
C VAL A 209 -68.35 -56.93 48.21
#